data_AF-A0A0Q6SGC5-F1
#
_entry.id   AF-A0A0Q6SGC5-F1
#
_cell.length_a   1.000
_cell.length_b   1.000
_cell.length_c   1.000
_cell.angle_alpha   90.00
_cell.angle_beta   90.00
_cell.angle_gamma   90.00
#
_symmetry.space_group_name_H-M   'P 1'
#
loop_
_entity.id
_entity.type
_entity.pdbx_description
1 polymer ?
#
loop_
_entity_poly.entity_id
_entity_poly.type
_entity_poly.pdbx_seq_one_letter_code
_entity_poly.pdbx_strand_id
1 'polypeptide(L)'
;MRKWKTIEELASMIAARGHARKTVTLTSETAIFVGSHLRTAATKPTRNEVAKIICRNSCSEMCVLCVGLANKICNAYGNNIEG
;
A
#
# COMPACT_ATOMS: atom_id res chain seq x y z
N MET A 1 12.46 -15.94 21.54
CA MET A 1 11.87 -14.92 20.65
C MET A 1 11.06 -15.62 19.56
N ARG A 2 9.79 -15.27 19.35
CA ARG A 2 8.88 -16.03 18.46
C ARG A 2 9.24 -15.76 17.01
N LYS A 3 9.49 -16.81 16.22
CA LYS A 3 9.62 -16.72 14.76
C LYS A 3 8.21 -16.82 14.16
N TRP A 4 7.82 -15.83 13.37
CA TRP A 4 6.52 -15.80 12.68
C TRP A 4 6.60 -16.68 11.45
N LYS A 5 5.56 -17.50 11.20
CA LYS A 5 5.58 -18.42 10.05
C LYS A 5 5.22 -17.70 8.76
N THR A 6 4.38 -16.66 8.86
CA THR A 6 3.95 -15.87 7.70
C THR A 6 3.86 -14.38 8.02
N ILE A 7 3.75 -13.57 6.96
CA ILE A 7 3.61 -12.11 7.05
C ILE A 7 2.25 -11.73 7.64
N GLU A 8 1.20 -12.51 7.35
CA GLU A 8 -0.17 -12.30 7.81
C GLU A 8 -0.29 -12.49 9.32
N GLU A 9 0.44 -13.46 9.89
CA GLU A 9 0.52 -13.66 11.35
C GLU A 9 1.16 -12.45 12.04
N LEU A 10 2.26 -11.94 11.46
CA LEU A 10 2.96 -10.75 11.97
C LEU A 10 2.04 -9.51 11.89
N ALA A 11 1.40 -9.30 10.75
CA ALA A 11 0.49 -8.18 10.52
C ALA A 11 -0.71 -8.21 11.47
N SER A 12 -1.35 -9.37 11.64
CA SER A 12 -2.50 -9.54 12.54
C SER A 12 -2.13 -9.21 14.00
N MET A 13 -0.94 -9.63 14.44
CA MET A 13 -0.45 -9.33 15.78
C MET A 13 -0.12 -7.85 15.97
N ILE A 14 0.54 -7.22 14.99
CA ILE A 14 0.80 -5.76 15.02
C ILE A 14 -0.53 -5.00 15.11
N ALA A 15 -1.50 -5.35 14.28
CA ALA A 15 -2.83 -4.72 14.27
C ALA A 15 -3.55 -4.89 15.63
N ALA A 16 -3.59 -6.11 16.17
CA ALA A 16 -4.21 -6.37 17.47
C ALA A 16 -3.56 -5.56 18.61
N ARG A 17 -2.23 -5.43 18.61
CA ARG A 17 -1.52 -4.61 19.60
C ARG A 17 -1.78 -3.12 19.39
N GLY A 18 -1.79 -2.65 18.14
CA GLY A 18 -2.15 -1.27 17.78
C GLY A 18 -3.55 -0.90 18.26
N HIS A 19 -4.56 -1.75 18.02
CA HIS A 19 -5.92 -1.56 18.52
C HIS A 19 -5.98 -1.50 20.04
N ALA A 20 -5.16 -2.30 20.73
CA ALA A 20 -5.02 -2.25 22.18
C ALA A 20 -4.18 -1.06 22.69
N ARG A 21 -3.74 -0.15 21.82
CA ARG A 21 -2.82 0.97 22.11
C ARG A 21 -1.51 0.52 22.77
N LYS A 22 -1.01 -0.66 22.40
CA LYS A 22 0.22 -1.25 22.92
C LYS A 22 1.33 -1.17 21.89
N THR A 23 2.54 -0.87 22.36
CA THR A 23 3.74 -0.85 21.52
C THR A 23 4.14 -2.25 21.08
N VAL A 24 4.74 -2.36 19.89
CA VAL A 24 5.34 -3.60 19.37
C VAL A 24 6.84 -3.41 19.23
N THR A 25 7.62 -4.30 19.83
CA THR A 25 9.07 -4.33 19.64
C THR A 25 9.40 -5.39 18.60
N LEU A 26 9.99 -4.95 17.48
CA LEU A 26 10.46 -5.83 16.40
C LEU A 26 11.97 -5.99 16.49
N THR A 27 12.50 -7.08 15.95
CA THR A 27 13.95 -7.17 15.71
C THR A 27 14.38 -6.32 14.54
N SER A 28 15.67 -6.02 14.44
CA SER A 28 16.23 -5.23 13.34
C SER A 28 15.85 -5.79 11.96
N GLU A 29 15.93 -7.11 11.78
CA GLU A 29 15.56 -7.78 10.52
C GLU A 29 14.06 -7.58 10.19
N THR A 30 13.17 -7.85 11.15
CA THR A 30 11.72 -7.69 10.95
C THR A 30 11.34 -6.21 10.80
N ALA A 31 12.03 -5.30 11.49
CA ALA A 31 11.79 -3.86 11.38
C ALA A 31 12.19 -3.30 10.01
N ILE A 32 13.32 -3.76 9.43
CA ILE A 32 13.72 -3.40 8.07
C ILE A 32 12.67 -3.88 7.07
N PHE A 33 12.23 -5.13 7.23
CA PHE A 33 11.21 -5.73 6.38
C PHE A 33 9.89 -4.95 6.43
N VAL A 34 9.34 -4.72 7.63
CA VAL A 34 8.10 -3.95 7.83
C VAL A 34 8.26 -2.52 7.32
N GLY A 35 9.38 -1.86 7.63
CA GLY A 35 9.66 -0.50 7.18
C GLY A 35 9.73 -0.38 5.65
N SER A 36 10.27 -1.39 4.96
CA SER A 36 10.26 -1.45 3.49
C SER A 36 8.84 -1.54 2.94
N HIS A 37 8.01 -2.43 3.49
CA HIS A 37 6.61 -2.56 3.09
C HIS A 37 5.80 -1.30 3.37
N LEU A 38 6.02 -0.64 4.50
CA LEU A 38 5.35 0.62 4.83
C LEU A 38 5.73 1.74 3.87
N ARG A 39 7.00 1.85 3.46
CA ARG A 39 7.42 2.84 2.45
C ARG A 39 6.74 2.60 1.10
N THR A 40 6.65 1.34 0.67
CA THR A 40 5.96 0.98 -0.58
C THR A 40 4.46 1.24 -0.47
N ALA A 41 3.83 0.91 0.66
CA ALA A 41 2.41 1.16 0.90
C ALA A 41 2.08 2.66 1.02
N ALA A 42 2.99 3.46 1.59
CA ALA A 42 2.86 4.91 1.68
C ALA A 42 2.97 5.59 0.31
N THR A 43 3.76 5.02 -0.60
CA THR A 43 3.92 5.53 -1.97
C THR A 43 2.79 5.00 -2.84
N LYS A 44 1.56 5.47 -2.61
CA LYS A 44 0.44 5.17 -3.51
C LYS A 44 0.74 5.78 -4.88
N PRO A 45 0.60 5.03 -6.00
CA PRO A 45 0.81 5.58 -7.32
C PRO A 45 -0.19 6.71 -7.57
N THR A 46 0.30 7.83 -8.05
CA THR A 46 -0.53 8.96 -8.45
C THR A 46 -1.42 8.55 -9.62
N ARG A 47 -2.55 9.24 -9.77
CA ARG A 47 -3.45 9.07 -10.93
C ARG A 47 -2.70 9.07 -12.26
N ASN A 48 -1.70 9.94 -12.41
CA ASN A 48 -0.96 10.05 -13.67
C ASN A 48 -0.04 8.84 -13.91
N GLU A 49 0.56 8.27 -12.86
CA GLU A 49 1.34 7.04 -12.95
C GLU A 49 0.44 5.85 -13.32
N VAL A 50 -0.73 5.75 -12.68
CA VAL A 50 -1.73 4.73 -13.02
C VAL A 50 -2.23 4.92 -14.46
N ALA A 51 -2.52 6.15 -14.88
CA ALA A 51 -2.96 6.45 -16.25
C ALA A 51 -1.91 6.09 -17.29
N LYS A 52 -0.62 6.32 -17.02
CA LYS A 52 0.49 5.89 -17.89
C LYS A 52 0.54 4.36 -18.00
N ILE A 53 0.35 3.64 -16.89
CA ILE A 53 0.32 2.17 -16.86
C ILE A 53 -0.86 1.62 -17.68
N ILE A 54 -2.04 2.25 -17.58
CA ILE A 54 -3.24 1.84 -18.35
C ILE A 54 -3.04 2.13 -19.84
N CYS A 55 -2.52 3.30 -20.16
CA CYS A 55 -2.38 3.76 -21.53
C CYS A 55 -1.37 2.91 -22.32
N ARG A 56 -0.27 2.43 -21.71
CA ARG A 56 0.78 1.61 -22.36
C ARG A 56 1.21 2.13 -23.75
N ASN A 57 1.29 3.46 -23.94
CA ASN A 57 1.57 4.12 -25.23
C ASN A 57 0.54 3.89 -26.35
N SER A 58 -0.64 3.38 -26.02
CA SER A 58 -1.76 3.19 -26.97
C SER A 58 -2.42 4.51 -27.35
N CYS A 59 -2.22 5.56 -26.55
CA CYS A 59 -2.68 6.91 -26.83
C CYS A 59 -1.48 7.83 -27.03
N SER A 60 -1.57 8.75 -27.99
CA SER A 60 -0.55 9.78 -28.23
C SER A 60 -0.40 10.74 -27.03
N GLU A 61 -1.48 10.94 -26.28
CA GLU A 61 -1.53 11.67 -25.02
C GLU A 61 -2.48 10.96 -24.03
N MET A 62 -2.40 11.26 -22.73
CA MET A 62 -3.31 10.68 -21.73
C MET A 62 -4.76 11.03 -22.08
N CYS A 63 -5.51 10.05 -22.58
CA CYS A 63 -6.90 10.25 -22.97
C CYS A 63 -7.85 10.25 -21.76
N VAL A 64 -9.03 10.85 -21.95
CA VAL A 64 -10.07 10.96 -20.91
C VAL A 64 -10.46 9.60 -20.33
N LEU A 65 -10.46 8.53 -21.16
CA LEU A 65 -10.75 7.17 -20.72
C LEU A 65 -9.68 6.62 -19.77
N CYS A 66 -8.39 6.77 -20.11
CA CYS A 66 -7.28 6.32 -19.26
C CYS A 66 -7.26 7.08 -17.93
N VAL A 67 -7.52 8.39 -17.97
CA VAL A 67 -7.63 9.23 -16.77
C VAL A 67 -8.83 8.82 -15.91
N GLY A 68 -9.99 8.54 -16.52
CA GLY A 68 -11.19 8.10 -15.83
C GLY A 68 -11.02 6.74 -15.14
N LEU A 69 -10.36 5.78 -15.80
CA LEU A 69 -10.02 4.48 -15.21
C LEU A 69 -8.99 4.64 -14.08
N ALA A 70 -7.95 5.45 -14.29
CA ALA A 70 -6.97 5.75 -13.25
C ALA A 70 -7.61 6.40 -12.02
N ASN A 71 -8.56 7.32 -12.21
CA ASN A 71 -9.35 7.91 -11.13
C ASN A 71 -10.12 6.84 -10.35
N LYS A 72 -10.78 5.90 -11.03
CA LYS A 72 -11.50 4.80 -10.36
C LYS A 72 -10.57 3.92 -9.53
N ILE A 73 -9.40 3.59 -10.06
CA ILE A 73 -8.38 2.80 -9.35
C ILE A 73 -7.85 3.59 -8.15
N CYS A 74 -7.39 4.82 -8.37
CA CYS A 74 -6.90 5.67 -7.28
C CYS A 74 -7.98 5.92 -6.22
N ASN A 75 -9.25 6.02 -6.58
CA ASN A 75 -10.34 6.14 -5.60
C ASN A 75 -10.57 4.82 -4.84
N ALA A 76 -10.60 3.67 -5.52
CA ALA A 76 -10.79 2.37 -4.87
C ALA A 76 -9.66 2.02 -3.88
N TYR A 77 -8.42 2.37 -4.22
CA TYR A 77 -7.23 2.12 -3.39
C TYR A 77 -6.84 3.33 -2.51
N GLY A 78 -7.38 4.51 -2.80
CA GLY A 78 -7.18 5.77 -2.07
C GLY A 78 -8.19 5.99 -0.94
N ASN A 79 -9.45 5.55 -1.11
CA ASN A 79 -10.55 5.76 -0.14
C ASN A 79 -10.68 4.69 0.95
N ASN A 80 -9.80 3.69 1.03
CA ASN A 80 -9.86 2.75 2.14
C ASN A 80 -8.93 3.17 3.28
N ILE A 81 -9.61 3.69 4.31
CA ILE A 81 -9.25 3.96 5.71
C ILE A 81 -8.76 5.39 6.00
N GLU A 82 -9.61 6.08 6.79
CA GLU A 82 -9.45 7.36 7.51
C GLU A 82 -9.90 8.65 6.81
N GLY A 83 -11.22 8.82 6.76
CA GLY A 83 -11.88 9.91 7.48
C GLY A 83 -12.85 9.30 8.49
#